data_AF-A0A9P8ZVL6-F1
#
_entry.id   AF-A0A9P8ZVL6-F1
#
_cell.length_a   1.000
_cell.length_b   1.000
_cell.length_c   1.000
_cell.angle_alpha   90.00
_cell.angle_beta   90.00
_cell.angle_gamma   90.00
#
_symmetry.space_group_name_H-M   'P 1'
#
loop_
_entity.id
_entity.type
_entity.pdbx_description
1 polymer ?
#
loop_
_entity_poly.entity_id
_entity_poly.type
_entity_poly.pdbx_seq_one_letter_code
_entity_poly.pdbx_strand_id
1 'polypeptide(L)'
;MSSLRNPPRHVTIGGIAFAIIVLFVVFTPRSPHVNLPQFKSPSSSSSQADTSNAQGSYLGSSRASEKLYGKEYHGHSSPSDINRVTNDTLGFSKIFVVGLPERSDKRDAIALTSSLTGFRVDWVDGVRGNTIPDKAVPFGTDRKKLWENNLGSWRGHMNAIRRIVEEDLDSALIMEDDMDWDVRLKPQLERVAQGARALLGSASNPTSPYGDDWDILWLGHCGEVFPELLDENKGKPADDAGLKYMQRKFVIENDLTVPPLDKVTGLIDFKQSPEHTRFVHITAAPICTFAYALSQRGARKVLFDLSVDHLNGPFDNSLAWLCRRAVSSMGSTDPKAAGDRGLDAKCISVTPPVFFHHKAKGLISGDSDIQTVADSKIREKGSTENIVWSARSNIRNMIMGTRMESQYEESSSKSSGSS
;
A
#
# COMPACT_ATOMS: atom_id res chain seq x y z
N MET A 1 6.38 47.44 -50.21
CA MET A 1 7.27 46.42 -49.62
C MET A 1 7.58 46.91 -48.21
N SER A 2 7.19 46.32 -47.09
CA SER A 2 7.10 44.91 -46.70
C SER A 2 6.09 44.74 -45.55
N SER A 3 5.53 43.55 -45.46
CA SER A 3 4.53 43.07 -44.50
C SER A 3 5.11 42.88 -43.09
N LEU A 4 4.48 43.45 -42.06
CA LEU A 4 4.70 43.09 -40.66
C LEU A 4 3.63 42.07 -40.23
N ARG A 5 4.03 40.78 -40.16
CA ARG A 5 3.28 39.70 -39.51
C ARG A 5 3.74 39.59 -38.05
N ASN A 6 2.79 39.56 -37.12
CA ASN A 6 3.03 39.15 -35.73
C ASN A 6 3.42 37.66 -35.66
N PRO A 7 4.39 37.26 -34.82
CA PRO A 7 4.60 35.86 -34.49
C PRO A 7 3.73 35.41 -33.29
N PRO A 8 3.41 34.11 -33.19
CA PRO A 8 2.52 33.56 -32.17
C PRO A 8 3.23 33.32 -30.84
N ARG A 9 2.50 33.51 -29.74
CA ARG A 9 2.89 33.15 -28.37
C ARG A 9 2.91 31.63 -28.24
N HIS A 10 4.11 31.03 -28.22
CA HIS A 10 4.30 29.67 -27.73
C HIS A 10 4.65 29.67 -26.24
N VAL A 11 4.03 28.71 -25.58
CA VAL A 11 3.98 28.44 -24.14
C VAL A 11 5.32 27.87 -23.66
N THR A 12 5.94 28.51 -22.67
CA THR A 12 7.06 27.95 -21.90
C THR A 12 6.54 27.57 -20.52
N ILE A 13 5.90 26.41 -20.40
CA ILE A 13 5.52 25.80 -19.10
C ILE A 13 6.21 24.45 -19.03
N GLY A 14 7.52 24.49 -18.81
CA GLY A 14 8.34 23.30 -18.55
C GLY A 14 9.39 23.52 -17.46
N GLY A 15 9.58 24.75 -16.98
CA GLY A 15 10.65 25.09 -16.04
C GLY A 15 10.23 25.31 -14.58
N ILE A 16 8.93 25.40 -14.27
CA ILE A 16 8.47 25.81 -12.93
C ILE A 16 8.24 24.61 -12.01
N ALA A 17 7.91 23.42 -12.53
CA ALA A 17 7.66 22.23 -11.72
C ALA A 17 8.95 21.59 -11.16
N PHE A 18 10.10 21.78 -11.82
CA PHE A 18 11.40 21.26 -11.33
C PHE A 18 12.02 22.15 -10.24
N ALA A 19 11.65 23.44 -10.20
CA ALA A 19 12.18 24.39 -9.22
C ALA A 19 11.62 24.19 -7.81
N ILE A 20 10.38 23.67 -7.67
CA ILE A 20 9.74 23.49 -6.35
C ILE A 20 10.29 22.26 -5.61
N ILE A 21 10.74 21.23 -6.34
CA ILE A 21 11.33 20.02 -5.73
C ILE A 21 12.80 20.27 -5.34
N VAL A 22 13.54 21.09 -6.09
CA VAL A 22 14.96 21.38 -5.80
C VAL A 22 15.15 22.39 -4.66
N LEU A 23 14.23 23.35 -4.47
CA LEU A 23 14.35 24.36 -3.41
C LEU A 23 14.20 23.79 -1.98
N PHE A 24 13.57 22.62 -1.81
CA PHE A 24 13.48 21.95 -0.50
C PHE A 24 14.72 21.13 -0.13
N VAL A 25 15.64 20.87 -1.08
CA VAL A 25 16.80 19.98 -0.86
C VAL A 25 18.13 20.75 -0.71
N VAL A 26 18.22 22.02 -1.14
CA VAL A 26 19.51 22.72 -1.25
C VAL A 26 19.85 23.68 -0.08
N PHE A 27 18.91 24.01 0.80
CA PHE A 27 19.18 24.93 1.93
C PHE A 27 19.21 24.23 3.30
N THR A 28 20.14 23.28 3.48
CA THR A 28 20.67 22.94 4.80
C THR A 28 22.19 23.14 4.84
N PRO A 29 22.76 23.77 5.88
CA PRO A 29 24.20 24.04 5.93
C PRO A 29 24.99 22.75 6.12
N ARG A 30 25.99 22.53 5.25
CA ARG A 30 27.04 21.52 5.44
C ARG A 30 28.02 21.95 6.54
N SER A 31 28.34 21.04 7.46
CA SER A 31 29.56 21.09 8.28
C SER A 31 29.87 19.71 8.89
N PRO A 32 31.12 19.44 9.33
CA PRO A 32 32.00 18.53 8.60
C PRO A 32 32.36 17.24 9.37
N HIS A 33 32.90 16.28 8.60
CA HIS A 33 33.80 15.18 8.97
C HIS A 33 33.70 14.60 10.39
N VAL A 34 33.15 13.39 10.49
CA VAL A 34 33.42 12.47 11.61
C VAL A 34 34.03 11.19 11.04
N ASN A 35 35.26 10.90 11.47
CA ASN A 35 36.00 9.69 11.14
C ASN A 35 35.30 8.45 11.72
N LEU A 36 35.10 7.43 10.89
CA LEU A 36 34.67 6.10 11.31
C LEU A 36 35.89 5.28 11.78
N PRO A 37 35.90 4.66 12.97
CA PRO A 37 36.90 3.68 13.33
C PRO A 37 36.63 2.35 12.61
N GLN A 38 37.66 1.83 11.96
CA GLN A 38 37.73 0.49 11.36
C GLN A 38 37.62 -0.58 12.46
N PHE A 39 36.58 -1.39 12.44
CA PHE A 39 36.49 -2.60 13.25
C PHE A 39 36.78 -3.84 12.40
N LYS A 40 37.82 -4.59 12.81
CA LYS A 40 38.26 -5.86 12.21
C LYS A 40 37.42 -7.01 12.74
N SER A 41 36.92 -7.86 11.83
CA SER A 41 36.27 -9.14 12.14
C SER A 41 37.29 -10.15 12.69
N PRO A 42 36.96 -10.93 13.73
CA PRO A 42 37.70 -12.15 14.04
C PRO A 42 37.10 -13.36 13.31
N SER A 43 38.04 -14.12 12.78
CA SER A 43 37.96 -15.43 12.13
C SER A 43 37.16 -16.50 12.87
N SER A 44 36.53 -17.34 12.06
CA SER A 44 35.98 -18.67 12.35
C SER A 44 36.97 -19.61 13.03
N SER A 45 36.51 -20.32 14.07
CA SER A 45 37.06 -21.60 14.49
C SER A 45 35.96 -22.63 14.67
N SER A 46 36.29 -23.84 14.26
CA SER A 46 35.48 -25.06 14.12
C SER A 46 35.28 -25.82 15.44
N SER A 47 34.16 -26.53 15.57
CA SER A 47 34.11 -27.80 16.31
C SER A 47 33.03 -28.75 15.79
N GLN A 48 33.48 -30.00 15.61
CA GLN A 48 32.79 -31.24 15.26
C GLN A 48 31.69 -31.60 16.28
N ALA A 49 30.49 -32.01 15.82
CA ALA A 49 30.02 -33.38 15.63
C ALA A 49 29.61 -34.10 16.93
N ASP A 50 28.33 -34.41 17.05
CA ASP A 50 27.86 -35.55 17.83
C ASP A 50 26.66 -36.21 17.13
N THR A 51 26.89 -37.46 16.72
CA THR A 51 25.93 -38.37 16.10
C THR A 51 25.24 -39.19 17.18
N SER A 52 23.91 -39.18 17.23
CA SER A 52 23.16 -40.26 17.87
C SER A 52 21.97 -40.68 17.00
N ASN A 53 21.94 -41.99 16.75
CA ASN A 53 20.96 -42.74 15.97
C ASN A 53 19.55 -42.65 16.58
N ALA A 54 18.58 -42.30 15.76
CA ALA A 54 17.20 -42.73 15.93
C ALA A 54 16.69 -43.26 14.59
N GLN A 55 16.79 -44.59 14.41
CA GLN A 55 16.09 -45.31 13.36
C GLN A 55 14.59 -45.24 13.63
N GLY A 56 13.92 -44.28 12.99
CA GLY A 56 12.47 -44.22 12.84
C GLY A 56 12.14 -44.32 11.35
N SER A 57 11.35 -45.33 11.00
CA SER A 57 10.87 -45.65 9.66
C SER A 57 10.22 -44.46 8.94
N TYR A 58 10.95 -43.83 8.01
CA TYR A 58 10.38 -42.91 7.03
C TYR A 58 9.87 -43.70 5.83
N LEU A 59 8.64 -44.22 5.95
CA LEU A 59 7.83 -44.53 4.79
C LEU A 59 7.38 -43.21 4.17
N GLY A 60 7.63 -43.07 2.88
CA GLY A 60 7.49 -41.83 2.13
C GLY A 60 6.10 -41.21 2.19
N SER A 61 6.09 -39.91 2.48
CA SER A 61 5.15 -38.99 1.85
C SER A 61 6.00 -37.84 1.35
N SER A 62 6.36 -37.86 0.06
CA SER A 62 6.75 -36.65 -0.64
C SER A 62 5.55 -35.70 -0.56
N ARG A 63 5.51 -34.86 0.47
CA ARG A 63 4.56 -33.75 0.54
C ARG A 63 4.86 -32.93 -0.71
N ALA A 64 4.02 -33.06 -1.74
CA ALA A 64 4.09 -32.19 -2.90
C ALA A 64 4.23 -30.77 -2.35
N SER A 65 5.27 -30.04 -2.78
CA SER A 65 5.54 -28.68 -2.29
C SER A 65 4.24 -27.91 -2.28
N GLU A 66 3.76 -27.60 -1.07
CA GLU A 66 2.43 -27.02 -0.89
C GLU A 66 2.38 -25.68 -1.62
N LYS A 67 1.41 -25.54 -2.52
CA LYS A 67 1.33 -24.38 -3.40
C LYS A 67 1.03 -23.13 -2.57
N LEU A 68 2.00 -22.20 -2.50
CA LEU A 68 1.91 -20.98 -1.69
C LEU A 68 0.96 -19.90 -2.24
N TYR A 69 0.10 -20.24 -3.20
CA TYR A 69 -0.74 -19.28 -3.92
C TYR A 69 -1.96 -19.93 -4.57
N GLY A 70 -2.97 -19.11 -4.86
CA GLY A 70 -4.22 -19.52 -5.50
C GLY A 70 -5.31 -19.94 -4.53
N LYS A 71 -6.36 -20.58 -5.06
CA LYS A 71 -7.57 -20.97 -4.31
C LYS A 71 -7.33 -22.08 -3.28
N GLU A 72 -6.39 -22.97 -3.54
CA GLU A 72 -6.07 -24.14 -2.70
C GLU A 72 -5.26 -23.80 -1.43
N TYR A 73 -4.79 -22.55 -1.31
CA TYR A 73 -4.03 -22.14 -0.13
C TYR A 73 -4.97 -21.84 1.04
N HIS A 74 -4.80 -22.54 2.17
CA HIS A 74 -5.69 -22.48 3.33
C HIS A 74 -5.05 -21.88 4.60
N GLY A 75 -3.81 -21.40 4.52
CA GLY A 75 -3.11 -20.77 5.64
C GLY A 75 -2.58 -21.76 6.68
N HIS A 76 -1.60 -21.31 7.46
CA HIS A 76 -0.90 -22.12 8.47
C HIS A 76 -0.68 -21.36 9.78
N SER A 77 -1.31 -20.20 9.92
CA SER A 77 -1.14 -19.35 11.09
C SER A 77 -1.82 -19.91 12.32
N SER A 78 -1.20 -19.63 13.46
CA SER A 78 -1.79 -19.76 14.78
C SER A 78 -1.93 -18.35 15.39
N PRO A 79 -3.09 -18.01 15.97
CA PRO A 79 -4.31 -18.82 16.04
C PRO A 79 -4.97 -19.05 14.68
N SER A 80 -5.70 -20.17 14.55
CA SER A 80 -6.22 -20.68 13.26
C SER A 80 -7.26 -19.77 12.60
N ASP A 81 -7.86 -18.87 13.37
CA ASP A 81 -8.82 -17.89 12.89
C ASP A 81 -8.18 -16.78 12.02
N ILE A 82 -6.85 -16.58 12.14
CA ILE A 82 -6.08 -15.74 11.21
C ILE A 82 -6.19 -16.27 9.77
N ASN A 83 -6.29 -17.58 9.59
CA ASN A 83 -6.36 -18.20 8.27
C ASN A 83 -7.64 -17.82 7.49
N ARG A 84 -8.61 -17.13 8.11
CA ARG A 84 -9.75 -16.54 7.38
C ARG A 84 -9.34 -15.51 6.33
N VAL A 85 -8.13 -14.94 6.39
CA VAL A 85 -7.57 -14.12 5.30
C VAL A 85 -7.41 -14.88 3.98
N THR A 86 -7.48 -16.21 4.00
CA THR A 86 -7.33 -17.04 2.81
C THR A 86 -8.64 -17.33 2.08
N ASN A 87 -9.78 -16.89 2.63
CA ASN A 87 -11.07 -17.02 1.95
C ASN A 87 -11.12 -16.15 0.68
N ASP A 88 -12.22 -16.22 -0.06
CA ASP A 88 -12.36 -15.49 -1.31
C ASP A 88 -12.67 -13.99 -1.15
N THR A 89 -12.79 -13.49 0.07
CA THR A 89 -12.92 -12.07 0.42
C THR A 89 -11.72 -11.55 1.22
N LEU A 90 -10.63 -12.31 1.27
CA LEU A 90 -9.41 -12.00 2.02
C LEU A 90 -9.65 -11.67 3.51
N GLY A 91 -10.71 -12.23 4.10
CA GLY A 91 -11.08 -11.99 5.50
C GLY A 91 -11.96 -10.77 5.74
N PHE A 92 -12.34 -10.01 4.69
CA PHE A 92 -13.30 -8.90 4.77
C PHE A 92 -14.72 -9.37 4.43
N SER A 93 -15.74 -8.53 4.63
CA SER A 93 -17.09 -8.84 4.14
C SER A 93 -17.16 -8.71 2.61
N LYS A 94 -16.51 -7.68 2.06
CA LYS A 94 -16.41 -7.44 0.61
C LYS A 94 -15.06 -6.84 0.21
N ILE A 95 -14.74 -6.97 -1.08
CA ILE A 95 -13.63 -6.28 -1.72
C ILE A 95 -14.22 -5.43 -2.83
N PHE A 96 -14.09 -4.11 -2.73
CA PHE A 96 -14.53 -3.15 -3.73
C PHE A 96 -13.37 -2.70 -4.61
N VAL A 97 -13.64 -2.56 -5.90
CA VAL A 97 -12.73 -1.94 -6.87
C VAL A 97 -13.38 -0.70 -7.43
N VAL A 98 -12.71 0.44 -7.26
CA VAL A 98 -13.16 1.74 -7.77
C VAL A 98 -12.47 2.00 -9.09
N GLY A 99 -13.26 2.16 -10.16
CA GLY A 99 -12.73 2.43 -11.49
C GLY A 99 -13.80 2.95 -12.43
N LEU A 100 -13.39 3.76 -13.40
CA LEU A 100 -14.31 4.32 -14.39
C LEU A 100 -15.01 3.19 -15.19
N PRO A 101 -16.32 3.27 -15.44
CA PRO A 101 -17.07 2.21 -16.13
C PRO A 101 -16.55 1.91 -17.55
N GLU A 102 -15.98 2.91 -18.23
CA GLU A 102 -15.39 2.79 -19.56
C GLU A 102 -14.01 2.10 -19.59
N ARG A 103 -13.36 1.89 -18.43
CA ARG A 103 -12.06 1.20 -18.33
C ARG A 103 -12.23 -0.32 -18.32
N SER A 104 -12.84 -0.86 -19.39
CA SER A 104 -13.05 -2.31 -19.53
C SER A 104 -11.74 -3.10 -19.51
N ASP A 105 -10.65 -2.51 -20.02
CA ASP A 105 -9.29 -3.06 -19.98
C ASP A 105 -8.83 -3.37 -18.54
N LYS A 106 -9.05 -2.42 -17.62
CA LYS A 106 -8.71 -2.59 -16.21
C LYS A 106 -9.65 -3.57 -15.51
N ARG A 107 -10.94 -3.54 -15.87
CA ARG A 107 -11.96 -4.46 -15.33
C ARG A 107 -11.65 -5.92 -15.66
N ASP A 108 -11.34 -6.21 -16.91
CA ASP A 108 -10.97 -7.56 -17.37
C ASP A 108 -9.70 -8.05 -16.68
N ALA A 109 -8.69 -7.18 -16.56
CA ALA A 109 -7.43 -7.51 -15.90
C ALA A 109 -7.62 -7.85 -14.42
N ILE A 110 -8.39 -7.07 -13.67
CA ILE A 110 -8.70 -7.35 -12.26
C ILE A 110 -9.54 -8.62 -12.12
N ALA A 111 -10.57 -8.80 -12.95
CA ALA A 111 -11.43 -9.99 -12.89
C ALA A 111 -10.62 -11.28 -13.10
N LEU A 112 -9.72 -11.28 -14.09
CA LEU A 112 -8.86 -12.42 -14.36
C LEU A 112 -7.82 -12.64 -13.25
N THR A 113 -7.12 -11.60 -12.82
CA THR A 113 -6.02 -11.70 -11.84
C THR A 113 -6.55 -12.13 -10.46
N SER A 114 -7.66 -11.55 -10.01
CA SER A 114 -8.30 -11.91 -8.73
C SER A 114 -8.81 -13.36 -8.74
N SER A 115 -9.46 -13.78 -9.81
CA SER A 115 -9.94 -15.16 -9.95
C SER A 115 -8.79 -16.18 -9.90
N LEU A 116 -7.67 -15.90 -10.58
CA LEU A 116 -6.48 -16.78 -10.59
C LEU A 116 -5.76 -16.82 -9.25
N THR A 117 -5.75 -15.71 -8.50
CA THR A 117 -5.13 -15.62 -7.17
C THR A 117 -6.09 -16.01 -6.02
N GLY A 118 -7.36 -16.21 -6.34
CA GLY A 118 -8.33 -16.90 -5.50
C GLY A 118 -9.13 -16.01 -4.56
N PHE A 119 -9.48 -14.80 -5.01
CA PHE A 119 -10.46 -13.92 -4.36
C PHE A 119 -11.39 -13.28 -5.39
N ARG A 120 -12.52 -12.75 -4.92
CA ARG A 120 -13.55 -12.09 -5.75
C ARG A 120 -13.65 -10.61 -5.41
N VAL A 121 -14.16 -9.83 -6.36
CA VAL A 121 -14.31 -8.38 -6.21
C VAL A 121 -15.69 -7.91 -6.67
N ASP A 122 -16.17 -6.86 -6.04
CA ASP A 122 -17.36 -6.09 -6.42
C ASP A 122 -16.91 -4.75 -7.00
N TRP A 123 -17.52 -4.32 -8.11
CA TRP A 123 -17.19 -3.02 -8.69
C TRP A 123 -18.02 -1.88 -8.08
N VAL A 124 -17.38 -0.73 -7.95
CA VAL A 124 -18.02 0.56 -7.70
C VAL A 124 -17.57 1.50 -8.80
N ASP A 125 -18.52 2.02 -9.55
CA ASP A 125 -18.20 2.90 -10.67
C ASP A 125 -17.58 4.21 -10.19
N GLY A 126 -16.42 4.53 -10.76
CA GLY A 126 -15.77 5.82 -10.61
C GLY A 126 -16.64 6.94 -11.19
N VAL A 127 -16.44 8.16 -10.69
CA VAL A 127 -17.21 9.32 -11.09
C VAL A 127 -16.30 10.33 -11.79
N ARG A 128 -16.74 10.88 -12.92
CA ARG A 128 -16.04 11.99 -13.54
C ARG A 128 -16.34 13.26 -12.76
N GLY A 129 -15.32 13.98 -12.30
CA GLY A 129 -15.53 15.15 -11.44
C GLY A 129 -16.45 16.21 -12.03
N ASN A 130 -16.37 16.40 -13.35
CA ASN A 130 -17.17 17.38 -14.07
C ASN A 130 -18.69 17.07 -14.06
N THR A 131 -19.10 15.85 -13.71
CA THR A 131 -20.52 15.50 -13.55
C THR A 131 -21.04 15.75 -12.14
N ILE A 132 -20.17 16.08 -11.18
CA ILE A 132 -20.56 16.36 -9.80
C ILE A 132 -21.10 17.80 -9.70
N PRO A 133 -22.36 18.00 -9.28
CA PRO A 133 -22.93 19.33 -9.10
C PRO A 133 -22.23 20.11 -7.99
N ASP A 134 -22.10 21.43 -8.14
CA ASP A 134 -21.49 22.28 -7.09
C ASP A 134 -22.16 22.13 -5.73
N LYS A 135 -23.48 21.88 -5.70
CA LYS A 135 -24.27 21.66 -4.48
C LYS A 135 -23.91 20.36 -3.73
N ALA A 136 -23.21 19.43 -4.38
CA ALA A 136 -22.80 18.16 -3.80
C ALA A 136 -21.32 18.16 -3.36
N VAL A 137 -20.58 19.23 -3.62
CA VAL A 137 -19.19 19.38 -3.17
C VAL A 137 -19.21 19.66 -1.65
N PRO A 138 -18.40 18.94 -0.84
CA PRO A 138 -18.32 19.17 0.59
C PRO A 138 -17.96 20.62 0.95
N PHE A 139 -18.37 21.03 2.15
CA PHE A 139 -18.07 22.37 2.64
C PHE A 139 -16.55 22.60 2.74
N GLY A 140 -16.13 23.84 2.49
CA GLY A 140 -14.72 24.24 2.56
C GLY A 140 -13.87 23.83 1.36
N THR A 141 -14.38 23.03 0.43
CA THR A 141 -13.60 22.56 -0.73
C THR A 141 -13.43 23.64 -1.80
N ASP A 142 -12.18 23.99 -2.09
CA ASP A 142 -11.82 24.79 -3.26
C ASP A 142 -11.76 23.88 -4.49
N ARG A 143 -12.89 23.75 -5.21
CA ARG A 143 -13.01 22.88 -6.40
C ARG A 143 -11.93 23.15 -7.45
N LYS A 144 -11.56 24.42 -7.67
CA LYS A 144 -10.54 24.80 -8.65
C LYS A 144 -9.17 24.29 -8.25
N LYS A 145 -8.82 24.36 -6.96
CA LYS A 145 -7.55 23.80 -6.45
C LYS A 145 -7.56 22.29 -6.38
N LEU A 146 -8.71 21.68 -6.09
CA LEU A 146 -8.84 20.23 -6.00
C LEU A 146 -8.67 19.55 -7.36
N TRP A 147 -9.11 20.18 -8.45
CA TRP A 147 -9.22 19.60 -9.80
C TRP A 147 -10.35 18.57 -9.92
N GLU A 148 -10.96 18.53 -11.10
CA GLU A 148 -12.09 17.64 -11.38
C GLU A 148 -11.74 16.16 -11.17
N ASN A 149 -10.54 15.73 -11.59
CA ASN A 149 -10.18 14.32 -11.46
C ASN A 149 -10.05 13.86 -9.99
N ASN A 150 -9.54 14.72 -9.09
CA ASN A 150 -9.48 14.39 -7.67
C ASN A 150 -10.86 14.45 -7.02
N LEU A 151 -11.74 15.36 -7.45
CA LEU A 151 -13.13 15.39 -7.00
C LEU A 151 -13.88 14.11 -7.43
N GLY A 152 -13.61 13.63 -8.64
CA GLY A 152 -14.12 12.36 -9.16
C GLY A 152 -13.62 11.14 -8.37
N SER A 153 -12.32 11.09 -8.09
CA SER A 153 -11.69 10.08 -7.23
C SER A 153 -12.34 10.06 -5.85
N TRP A 154 -12.45 11.21 -5.18
CA TRP A 154 -13.15 11.34 -3.90
C TRP A 154 -14.56 10.74 -3.98
N ARG A 155 -15.36 11.14 -4.96
CA ARG A 155 -16.75 10.68 -5.05
C ARG A 155 -16.85 9.17 -5.28
N GLY A 156 -15.97 8.60 -6.09
CA GLY A 156 -15.88 7.16 -6.33
C GLY A 156 -15.59 6.39 -5.04
N HIS A 157 -14.55 6.80 -4.29
CA HIS A 157 -14.23 6.17 -3.00
C HIS A 157 -15.35 6.38 -1.97
N MET A 158 -15.92 7.58 -1.86
CA MET A 158 -17.03 7.83 -0.95
C MET A 158 -18.29 7.01 -1.30
N ASN A 159 -18.50 6.63 -2.57
CA ASN A 159 -19.58 5.70 -2.94
C ASN A 159 -19.29 4.28 -2.42
N ALA A 160 -18.05 3.79 -2.53
CA ALA A 160 -17.67 2.49 -1.98
C ALA A 160 -17.81 2.47 -0.45
N ILE A 161 -17.36 3.53 0.22
CA ILE A 161 -17.45 3.68 1.68
C ILE A 161 -18.92 3.73 2.13
N ARG A 162 -19.77 4.47 1.41
CA ARG A 162 -21.21 4.52 1.71
C ARG A 162 -21.85 3.14 1.66
N ARG A 163 -21.46 2.28 0.71
CA ARG A 163 -21.96 0.89 0.63
C ARG A 163 -21.62 0.06 1.87
N ILE A 164 -20.45 0.27 2.50
CA ILE A 164 -20.11 -0.42 3.77
C ILE A 164 -21.17 -0.11 4.84
N VAL A 165 -21.62 1.15 4.90
CA VAL A 165 -22.62 1.60 5.88
C VAL A 165 -24.03 1.16 5.49
N GLU A 166 -24.43 1.33 4.22
CA GLU A 166 -25.78 1.04 3.72
C GLU A 166 -26.09 -0.47 3.70
N GLU A 167 -25.09 -1.31 3.42
CA GLU A 167 -25.21 -2.77 3.41
C GLU A 167 -24.88 -3.42 4.77
N ASP A 168 -24.59 -2.61 5.80
CA ASP A 168 -24.17 -3.04 7.14
C ASP A 168 -23.05 -4.11 7.13
N LEU A 169 -21.99 -3.84 6.36
CA LEU A 169 -20.83 -4.72 6.26
C LEU A 169 -19.90 -4.52 7.46
N ASP A 170 -19.40 -5.61 8.05
CA ASP A 170 -18.40 -5.55 9.13
C ASP A 170 -17.12 -4.85 8.69
N SER A 171 -16.68 -5.11 7.45
CA SER A 171 -15.53 -4.45 6.82
C SER A 171 -15.50 -4.63 5.31
N ALA A 172 -14.80 -3.74 4.61
CA ALA A 172 -14.47 -3.95 3.22
C ALA A 172 -13.05 -3.47 2.89
N LEU A 173 -12.37 -4.20 2.02
CA LEU A 173 -11.18 -3.74 1.31
C LEU A 173 -11.62 -2.92 0.10
N ILE A 174 -11.06 -1.73 -0.09
CA ILE A 174 -11.27 -0.86 -1.24
C ILE A 174 -9.94 -0.73 -1.96
N MET A 175 -9.93 -0.97 -3.27
CA MET A 175 -8.74 -0.84 -4.09
C MET A 175 -9.02 -0.11 -5.40
N GLU A 176 -7.99 0.52 -5.97
CA GLU A 176 -8.07 1.19 -7.28
C GLU A 176 -8.03 0.15 -8.43
N ASP A 177 -8.39 0.54 -9.64
CA ASP A 177 -8.59 -0.38 -10.78
C ASP A 177 -7.29 -0.80 -11.51
N ASP A 178 -6.17 -0.17 -11.20
CA ASP A 178 -4.82 -0.49 -11.69
C ASP A 178 -3.95 -1.20 -10.66
N MET A 179 -4.58 -1.88 -9.70
CA MET A 179 -3.85 -2.62 -8.67
C MET A 179 -3.28 -3.96 -9.11
N ASP A 180 -2.17 -4.31 -8.47
CA ASP A 180 -1.52 -5.62 -8.53
C ASP A 180 -0.92 -5.99 -7.17
N TRP A 181 -0.60 -7.28 -7.01
CA TRP A 181 -0.14 -7.90 -5.79
C TRP A 181 0.79 -9.07 -6.10
N ASP A 182 1.50 -9.58 -5.09
CA ASP A 182 2.27 -10.81 -5.25
C ASP A 182 1.30 -11.99 -5.35
N VAL A 183 1.56 -12.99 -6.20
CA VAL A 183 0.73 -14.21 -6.26
C VAL A 183 0.60 -14.89 -4.89
N ARG A 184 1.55 -14.66 -3.98
CA ARG A 184 1.58 -15.10 -2.57
C ARG A 184 0.83 -14.15 -1.62
N LEU A 185 -0.19 -13.43 -2.09
CA LEU A 185 -0.96 -12.46 -1.30
C LEU A 185 -1.53 -13.03 0.00
N LYS A 186 -2.13 -14.23 -0.03
CA LYS A 186 -2.75 -14.84 1.15
C LYS A 186 -1.75 -15.10 2.30
N PRO A 187 -0.58 -15.71 2.06
CA PRO A 187 0.50 -15.76 3.06
C PRO A 187 0.94 -14.40 3.61
N GLN A 188 1.01 -13.36 2.76
CA GLN A 188 1.34 -12.01 3.22
C GLN A 188 0.27 -11.48 4.19
N LEU A 189 -1.01 -11.68 3.85
CA LEU A 189 -2.12 -11.20 4.67
C LEU A 189 -2.24 -11.92 6.01
N GLU A 190 -1.80 -13.17 6.13
CA GLU A 190 -1.69 -13.85 7.43
C GLU A 190 -0.73 -13.12 8.37
N ARG A 191 0.44 -12.71 7.85
CA ARG A 191 1.43 -11.94 8.63
C ARG A 191 0.94 -10.54 8.94
N VAL A 192 0.23 -9.90 7.99
CA VAL A 192 -0.41 -8.60 8.23
C VAL A 192 -1.47 -8.69 9.33
N ALA A 193 -2.31 -9.73 9.32
CA ALA A 193 -3.32 -9.98 10.34
C ALA A 193 -2.69 -10.21 11.74
N GLN A 194 -1.59 -10.98 11.81
CA GLN A 194 -0.82 -11.12 13.06
C GLN A 194 -0.35 -9.75 13.58
N GLY A 195 0.22 -8.93 12.71
CA GLY A 195 0.70 -7.60 13.08
C GLY A 195 -0.42 -6.65 13.51
N ALA A 196 -1.54 -6.62 12.79
CA ALA A 196 -2.70 -5.80 13.13
C ALA A 196 -3.22 -6.10 14.55
N ARG A 197 -3.38 -7.39 14.87
CA ARG A 197 -3.79 -7.85 16.22
C ARG A 197 -2.77 -7.49 17.30
N ALA A 198 -1.48 -7.61 17.02
CA ALA A 198 -0.42 -7.24 17.95
C ALA A 198 -0.37 -5.72 18.23
N LEU A 199 -0.70 -4.90 17.23
CA LEU A 199 -0.64 -3.43 17.34
C LEU A 199 -1.81 -2.79 18.04
N LEU A 200 -3.01 -3.36 18.00
CA LEU A 200 -4.18 -2.74 18.64
C LEU A 200 -4.70 -3.56 19.82
N GLY A 201 -4.15 -4.75 20.04
CA GLY A 201 -4.78 -5.76 20.87
C GLY A 201 -5.89 -6.44 20.09
N SER A 202 -6.24 -7.65 20.52
CA SER A 202 -7.37 -8.39 19.95
C SER A 202 -8.11 -9.06 21.09
N ALA A 203 -9.44 -9.13 20.97
CA ALA A 203 -10.23 -10.05 21.77
C ALA A 203 -9.74 -11.49 21.55
N SER A 204 -10.06 -12.39 22.48
CA SER A 204 -9.70 -13.81 22.38
C SER A 204 -10.27 -14.49 21.13
N ASN A 205 -11.44 -14.05 20.67
CA ASN A 205 -12.12 -14.54 19.48
C ASN A 205 -12.63 -13.36 18.63
N PRO A 206 -11.75 -12.71 17.84
CA PRO A 206 -12.14 -11.57 17.04
C PRO A 206 -13.01 -12.01 15.85
N THR A 207 -13.91 -11.13 15.44
CA THR A 207 -14.77 -11.36 14.26
C THR A 207 -13.96 -11.25 12.96
N SER A 208 -13.04 -10.29 12.91
CA SER A 208 -12.12 -10.10 11.80
C SER A 208 -10.79 -10.85 11.99
N PRO A 209 -10.22 -11.46 10.93
CA PRO A 209 -8.86 -11.99 11.01
C PRO A 209 -7.83 -10.90 11.34
N TYR A 210 -8.10 -9.63 11.05
CA TYR A 210 -7.22 -8.50 11.35
C TYR A 210 -7.40 -7.92 12.77
N GLY A 211 -8.29 -8.51 13.57
CA GLY A 211 -8.75 -7.93 14.84
C GLY A 211 -9.90 -6.93 14.63
N ASP A 212 -10.60 -6.56 15.70
CA ASP A 212 -11.84 -5.77 15.61
C ASP A 212 -11.64 -4.29 15.95
N ASP A 213 -10.41 -3.91 16.33
CA ASP A 213 -10.15 -2.60 16.90
C ASP A 213 -9.69 -1.54 15.89
N TRP A 214 -9.29 -1.91 14.68
CA TRP A 214 -8.86 -0.97 13.65
C TRP A 214 -10.05 -0.26 12.99
N ASP A 215 -9.81 0.97 12.53
CA ASP A 215 -10.76 1.74 11.70
C ASP A 215 -10.32 1.74 10.23
N ILE A 216 -9.03 1.95 10.00
CA ILE A 216 -8.41 2.04 8.68
C ILE A 216 -7.19 1.11 8.64
N LEU A 217 -7.13 0.22 7.66
CA LEU A 217 -5.98 -0.64 7.40
C LEU A 217 -5.46 -0.37 5.99
N TRP A 218 -4.33 0.31 5.88
CA TRP A 218 -3.67 0.57 4.61
C TRP A 218 -2.84 -0.64 4.17
N LEU A 219 -3.14 -1.18 2.99
CA LEU A 219 -2.45 -2.35 2.41
C LEU A 219 -1.65 -1.98 1.15
N GLY A 220 -1.98 -0.86 0.52
CA GLY A 220 -1.33 -0.33 -0.67
C GLY A 220 -1.21 1.19 -0.60
N HIS A 221 0.01 1.70 -0.72
CA HIS A 221 0.32 3.13 -0.76
C HIS A 221 1.62 3.37 -1.53
N CYS A 222 1.86 4.60 -1.97
CA CYS A 222 3.10 5.01 -2.62
C CYS A 222 4.29 5.03 -1.65
N GLY A 223 4.04 5.26 -0.37
CA GLY A 223 5.04 5.31 0.68
C GLY A 223 4.52 6.08 1.89
N GLU A 224 5.20 5.91 3.03
CA GLU A 224 4.93 6.65 4.26
C GLU A 224 6.23 6.81 5.05
N VAL A 225 6.38 7.94 5.75
CA VAL A 225 7.38 8.11 6.81
C VAL A 225 6.76 7.65 8.12
N PHE A 226 7.49 6.88 8.94
CA PHE A 226 6.96 6.46 10.24
C PHE A 226 6.55 7.67 11.09
N PRO A 227 5.38 7.60 11.76
CA PRO A 227 4.76 8.75 12.40
C PRO A 227 5.65 9.42 13.46
N GLU A 228 6.45 8.64 14.19
CA GLU A 228 7.40 9.19 15.18
C GLU A 228 8.55 10.01 14.59
N LEU A 229 8.80 9.87 13.28
CA LEU A 229 9.87 10.59 12.55
C LEU A 229 9.37 11.87 11.88
N LEU A 230 8.07 12.14 11.92
CA LEU A 230 7.47 13.37 11.39
C LEU A 230 7.99 14.61 12.13
N ASP A 231 8.10 15.73 11.42
CA ASP A 231 8.70 16.96 11.93
C ASP A 231 8.02 17.49 13.21
N GLU A 232 6.69 17.38 13.31
CA GLU A 232 5.94 17.80 14.50
C GLU A 232 6.20 16.94 15.75
N ASN A 233 6.81 15.76 15.57
CA ASN A 233 7.14 14.85 16.66
C ASN A 233 8.62 14.95 17.07
N LYS A 234 9.43 15.71 16.33
CA LYS A 234 10.83 15.96 16.70
C LYS A 234 10.91 16.71 18.04
N GLY A 235 11.77 16.22 18.93
CA GLY A 235 11.99 16.83 20.24
C GLY A 235 10.96 16.47 21.31
N LYS A 236 9.95 15.64 21.01
CA LYS A 236 9.08 15.07 22.05
C LYS A 236 9.90 14.21 23.03
N PRO A 237 9.57 14.22 24.33
CA PRO A 237 10.23 13.37 25.32
C PRO A 237 10.13 11.89 24.94
N ALA A 238 11.18 11.10 25.20
CA ALA A 238 11.20 9.68 24.87
C ALA A 238 10.13 8.87 25.63
N ASP A 239 9.65 9.39 26.76
CA ASP A 239 8.60 8.78 27.57
C ASP A 239 7.18 9.20 27.18
N ASP A 240 7.02 10.14 26.22
CA ASP A 240 5.74 10.62 25.70
C ASP A 240 4.86 9.45 25.23
N ALA A 241 3.62 9.41 25.72
CA ALA A 241 2.71 8.31 25.45
C ALA A 241 2.30 8.24 23.97
N GLY A 242 2.13 9.39 23.31
CA GLY A 242 1.84 9.46 21.88
C GLY A 242 3.01 8.95 21.05
N LEU A 243 4.25 9.34 21.39
CA LEU A 243 5.47 8.88 20.74
C LEU A 243 5.66 7.38 20.88
N LYS A 244 5.46 6.82 22.08
CA LYS A 244 5.50 5.36 22.30
C LYS A 244 4.44 4.64 21.49
N TYR A 245 3.25 5.22 21.35
CA TYR A 245 2.18 4.65 20.52
C TYR A 245 2.59 4.64 19.03
N MET A 246 3.09 5.76 18.52
CA MET A 246 3.57 5.91 17.14
C MET A 246 4.69 4.92 16.79
N GLN A 247 5.60 4.66 17.73
CA GLN A 247 6.73 3.75 17.55
C GLN A 247 6.35 2.27 17.41
N ARG A 248 5.10 1.88 17.73
CA ARG A 248 4.68 0.48 17.69
C ARG A 248 4.73 -0.08 16.27
N LYS A 249 5.51 -1.15 16.11
CA LYS A 249 5.66 -1.90 14.85
C LYS A 249 5.62 -3.40 15.16
N PHE A 250 5.02 -4.14 14.25
CA PHE A 250 5.21 -5.57 14.12
C PHE A 250 6.13 -5.81 12.94
N VAL A 251 7.30 -6.41 13.22
CA VAL A 251 8.36 -6.62 12.23
C VAL A 251 8.23 -8.05 11.68
N ILE A 252 8.12 -8.16 10.36
CA ILE A 252 8.11 -9.41 9.62
C ILE A 252 9.48 -9.52 8.94
N GLU A 253 10.35 -10.35 9.50
CA GLU A 253 11.67 -10.62 8.94
C GLU A 253 11.62 -11.78 7.94
N ASN A 254 12.60 -11.83 7.02
CA ASN A 254 12.74 -12.89 6.02
C ASN A 254 11.49 -13.06 5.12
N ASP A 255 10.78 -11.97 4.83
CA ASP A 255 9.66 -11.96 3.92
C ASP A 255 10.15 -11.92 2.45
N LEU A 256 10.26 -13.09 1.84
CA LEU A 256 10.68 -13.26 0.43
C LEU A 256 9.71 -12.65 -0.61
N THR A 257 8.64 -11.98 -0.16
CA THR A 257 7.77 -11.16 -1.01
C THR A 257 8.18 -9.68 -1.01
N VAL A 258 9.11 -9.27 -0.16
CA VAL A 258 9.75 -7.96 -0.17
C VAL A 258 10.93 -8.00 -1.16
N PRO A 259 11.07 -7.02 -2.08
CA PRO A 259 12.21 -6.99 -2.99
C PRO A 259 13.56 -6.87 -2.27
N PRO A 260 14.67 -7.23 -2.93
CA PRO A 260 16.03 -6.96 -2.44
C PRO A 260 16.26 -5.47 -2.13
N LEU A 261 17.25 -5.16 -1.28
CA LEU A 261 17.51 -3.80 -0.79
C LEU A 261 17.80 -2.76 -1.89
N ASP A 262 18.34 -3.18 -3.04
CA ASP A 262 18.61 -2.30 -4.17
C ASP A 262 17.39 -2.07 -5.08
N LYS A 263 16.29 -2.81 -4.86
CA LYS A 263 15.04 -2.75 -5.63
C LYS A 263 13.85 -2.25 -4.83
N VAL A 264 13.84 -2.45 -3.52
CA VAL A 264 12.77 -1.97 -2.64
C VAL A 264 12.79 -0.44 -2.58
N THR A 265 11.61 0.16 -2.65
CA THR A 265 11.44 1.61 -2.68
C THR A 265 10.44 2.04 -1.61
N GLY A 266 10.56 3.30 -1.16
CA GLY A 266 9.65 3.87 -0.17
C GLY A 266 10.21 5.16 0.42
N LEU A 267 9.59 5.63 1.49
CA LEU A 267 9.98 6.86 2.19
C LEU A 267 10.74 6.61 3.49
N ILE A 268 11.08 5.36 3.78
CA ILE A 268 11.94 4.95 4.88
C ILE A 268 13.27 4.41 4.35
N ASP A 269 14.29 4.41 5.21
CA ASP A 269 15.57 3.81 4.91
C ASP A 269 15.58 2.31 5.25
N PHE A 270 15.25 1.49 4.25
CA PHE A 270 15.22 0.02 4.41
C PHE A 270 16.57 -0.58 4.81
N LYS A 271 17.70 0.12 4.63
CA LYS A 271 19.02 -0.37 5.03
C LYS A 271 19.22 -0.39 6.55
N GLN A 272 18.32 0.24 7.31
CA GLN A 272 18.33 0.21 8.78
C GLN A 272 17.69 -1.08 9.33
N SER A 273 17.31 -2.03 8.48
CA SER A 273 16.72 -3.29 8.88
C SER A 273 17.29 -4.44 8.06
N PRO A 274 17.15 -5.70 8.52
CA PRO A 274 17.54 -6.85 7.72
C PRO A 274 16.88 -6.82 6.34
N GLU A 275 17.55 -7.38 5.33
CA GLU A 275 16.94 -7.55 4.02
C GLU A 275 15.66 -8.39 4.12
N HIS A 276 14.71 -8.15 3.22
CA HIS A 276 13.39 -8.80 3.25
C HIS A 276 12.58 -8.51 4.52
N THR A 277 12.64 -7.28 5.03
CA THR A 277 11.83 -6.86 6.18
C THR A 277 10.57 -6.11 5.74
N ARG A 278 9.43 -6.46 6.33
CA ARG A 278 8.16 -5.74 6.24
C ARG A 278 7.68 -5.32 7.62
N PHE A 279 7.01 -4.17 7.70
CA PHE A 279 6.45 -3.63 8.93
C PHE A 279 4.94 -3.56 8.80
N VAL A 280 4.22 -4.03 9.81
CA VAL A 280 2.87 -3.54 10.10
C VAL A 280 3.02 -2.51 11.21
N HIS A 281 2.48 -1.30 11.06
CA HIS A 281 2.74 -0.22 12.00
C HIS A 281 1.58 0.75 12.16
N ILE A 282 1.61 1.53 13.26
CA ILE A 282 0.76 2.70 13.40
C ILE A 282 1.10 3.70 12.29
N THR A 283 0.08 4.30 11.69
CA THR A 283 0.23 5.19 10.53
C THR A 283 -0.32 6.59 10.83
N ALA A 284 0.25 7.58 10.15
CA ALA A 284 -0.20 8.96 10.18
C ALA A 284 -0.34 9.57 8.80
N ALA A 285 0.54 9.24 7.85
CA ALA A 285 0.60 9.94 6.57
C ALA A 285 0.96 9.04 5.36
N PRO A 286 0.20 7.96 5.07
CA PRO A 286 0.33 7.26 3.80
C PRO A 286 0.01 8.18 2.63
N ILE A 287 0.77 8.04 1.55
CA ILE A 287 0.50 8.73 0.30
C ILE A 287 -0.12 7.72 -0.67
N CYS A 288 -1.15 8.12 -1.43
CA CYS A 288 -1.94 7.25 -2.31
C CYS A 288 -2.85 6.25 -1.57
N THR A 289 -3.94 5.85 -2.23
CA THR A 289 -4.96 4.93 -1.71
C THR A 289 -5.11 3.67 -2.56
N PHE A 290 -3.99 3.18 -3.10
CA PHE A 290 -3.89 1.97 -3.92
C PHE A 290 -4.76 0.83 -3.36
N ALA A 291 -4.63 0.51 -2.07
CA ALA A 291 -5.55 -0.36 -1.38
C ALA A 291 -5.64 -0.03 0.12
N TYR A 292 -6.86 0.11 0.64
CA TYR A 292 -7.12 0.33 2.05
C TYR A 292 -8.43 -0.36 2.45
N ALA A 293 -8.51 -0.86 3.67
CA ALA A 293 -9.72 -1.42 4.23
C ALA A 293 -10.31 -0.48 5.28
N LEU A 294 -11.63 -0.53 5.41
CA LEU A 294 -12.38 0.12 6.49
C LEU A 294 -13.20 -0.92 7.25
N SER A 295 -13.17 -0.84 8.58
CA SER A 295 -14.20 -1.47 9.40
C SER A 295 -15.50 -0.68 9.28
N GLN A 296 -16.63 -1.25 9.69
CA GLN A 296 -17.92 -0.56 9.69
C GLN A 296 -17.85 0.77 10.47
N ARG A 297 -17.17 0.76 11.62
CA ARG A 297 -16.92 1.95 12.44
C ARG A 297 -16.03 2.95 11.69
N GLY A 298 -14.95 2.48 11.08
CA GLY A 298 -14.07 3.31 10.25
C GLY A 298 -14.80 3.97 9.07
N ALA A 299 -15.66 3.23 8.38
CA ALA A 299 -16.46 3.73 7.26
C ALA A 299 -17.37 4.89 7.68
N ARG A 300 -18.00 4.81 8.85
CA ARG A 300 -18.81 5.92 9.40
C ARG A 300 -17.96 7.14 9.72
N LYS A 301 -16.77 6.95 10.31
CA LYS A 301 -15.82 8.04 10.60
C LYS A 301 -15.38 8.74 9.32
N VAL A 302 -14.95 7.99 8.31
CA VAL A 302 -14.49 8.55 7.03
C VAL A 302 -15.65 9.22 6.28
N LEU A 303 -16.85 8.63 6.30
CA LEU A 303 -18.03 9.23 5.67
C LEU A 303 -18.40 10.57 6.31
N PHE A 304 -18.35 10.65 7.64
CA PHE A 304 -18.55 11.92 8.33
C PHE A 304 -17.46 12.92 7.96
N ASP A 305 -16.19 12.58 8.19
CA ASP A 305 -15.08 13.51 8.09
C ASP A 305 -14.89 14.05 6.67
N LEU A 306 -14.87 13.17 5.65
CA LEU A 306 -14.52 13.50 4.26
C LEU A 306 -15.72 13.87 3.38
N SER A 307 -16.96 13.76 3.87
CA SER A 307 -18.15 14.07 3.05
C SER A 307 -19.22 14.89 3.75
N VAL A 308 -19.43 14.71 5.06
CA VAL A 308 -20.45 15.46 5.81
C VAL A 308 -19.86 16.74 6.40
N ASP A 309 -18.66 16.64 6.97
CA ASP A 309 -17.99 17.76 7.61
C ASP A 309 -17.22 18.60 6.58
N HIS A 310 -16.16 18.05 5.96
CA HIS A 310 -15.36 18.79 5.00
C HIS A 310 -14.59 17.89 4.02
N LEU A 311 -13.93 18.47 3.02
CA LEU A 311 -12.94 17.76 2.21
C LEU A 311 -11.72 18.66 1.99
N ASN A 312 -10.61 18.29 2.62
CA ASN A 312 -9.37 19.07 2.71
C ASN A 312 -8.30 18.57 1.72
N GLY A 313 -8.67 18.50 0.45
CA GLY A 313 -7.77 18.15 -0.65
C GLY A 313 -8.12 16.83 -1.33
N PRO A 314 -7.18 16.25 -2.11
CA PRO A 314 -7.35 14.93 -2.70
C PRO A 314 -7.73 13.87 -1.65
N PHE A 315 -8.44 12.83 -2.10
CA PHE A 315 -9.02 11.82 -1.20
C PHE A 315 -7.97 11.13 -0.33
N ASP A 316 -6.86 10.70 -0.93
CA ASP A 316 -5.74 10.06 -0.25
C ASP A 316 -5.14 10.94 0.85
N ASN A 317 -4.86 12.21 0.53
CA ASN A 317 -4.36 13.17 1.50
C ASN A 317 -5.36 13.44 2.63
N SER A 318 -6.65 13.52 2.31
CA SER A 318 -7.69 13.76 3.31
C SER A 318 -7.84 12.57 4.26
N LEU A 319 -7.77 11.34 3.74
CA LEU A 319 -7.83 10.11 4.54
C LEU A 319 -6.58 9.98 5.42
N ALA A 320 -5.41 10.28 4.89
CA ALA A 320 -4.17 10.34 5.65
C ALA A 320 -4.25 11.40 6.76
N TRP A 321 -4.80 12.58 6.46
CA TRP A 321 -4.95 13.65 7.44
C TRP A 321 -5.88 13.29 8.60
N LEU A 322 -6.94 12.52 8.37
CA LEU A 322 -7.75 11.94 9.44
C LEU A 322 -6.92 11.08 10.39
N CYS A 323 -6.07 10.19 9.86
CA CYS A 323 -5.16 9.37 10.65
C CYS A 323 -4.10 10.20 11.38
N ARG A 324 -3.51 11.20 10.71
CA ARG A 324 -2.52 12.11 11.31
C ARG A 324 -3.09 12.88 12.50
N ARG A 325 -4.30 13.42 12.38
CA ARG A 325 -4.98 14.10 13.50
C ARG A 325 -5.20 13.15 14.66
N ALA A 326 -5.74 11.95 14.39
CA ALA A 326 -5.99 10.94 15.41
C ALA A 326 -4.72 10.56 16.18
N VAL A 327 -3.66 10.19 15.47
CA VAL A 327 -2.41 9.77 16.11
C VAL A 327 -1.69 10.91 16.83
N SER A 328 -1.80 12.16 16.33
CA SER A 328 -1.19 13.32 16.98
C SER A 328 -1.83 13.66 18.33
N SER A 329 -3.11 13.32 18.51
CA SER A 329 -3.85 13.53 19.75
C SER A 329 -3.63 12.44 20.82
N MET A 330 -2.98 11.33 20.45
CA MET A 330 -2.76 10.19 21.34
C MET A 330 -1.91 10.57 22.55
N GLY A 331 -2.36 10.15 23.74
CA GLY A 331 -1.69 10.43 25.01
C GLY A 331 -2.02 11.81 25.61
N SER A 332 -2.70 12.69 24.87
CA SER A 332 -3.17 13.96 25.41
C SER A 332 -4.49 13.80 26.17
N THR A 333 -4.50 14.16 27.45
CA THR A 333 -5.70 14.19 28.29
C THR A 333 -6.34 15.58 28.37
N ASP A 334 -5.63 16.63 27.95
CA ASP A 334 -6.16 17.99 27.84
C ASP A 334 -6.86 18.16 26.49
N PRO A 335 -8.18 18.40 26.46
CA PRO A 335 -8.92 18.62 25.22
C PRO A 335 -8.39 19.78 24.38
N LYS A 336 -7.85 20.83 25.01
CA LYS A 336 -7.29 21.98 24.28
C LYS A 336 -5.98 21.62 23.58
N ALA A 337 -5.12 20.85 24.25
CA ALA A 337 -3.87 20.37 23.68
C ALA A 337 -4.08 19.25 22.65
N ALA A 338 -5.09 18.40 22.85
CA ALA A 338 -5.45 17.33 21.92
C ALA A 338 -5.98 17.88 20.58
N GLY A 339 -6.57 19.08 20.60
CA GLY A 339 -7.12 19.72 19.41
C GLY A 339 -8.16 18.84 18.72
N ASP A 340 -8.07 18.78 17.40
CA ASP A 340 -8.88 17.87 16.61
C ASP A 340 -8.31 16.44 16.68
N ARG A 341 -9.09 15.54 17.29
CA ARG A 341 -8.70 14.16 17.57
C ARG A 341 -8.90 13.21 16.39
N GLY A 342 -9.24 13.70 15.20
CA GLY A 342 -9.46 12.84 14.02
C GLY A 342 -10.43 11.70 14.29
N LEU A 343 -11.51 11.99 15.02
CA LEU A 343 -12.53 11.02 15.45
C LEU A 343 -11.97 9.80 16.20
N ASP A 344 -10.81 9.95 16.84
CA ASP A 344 -10.04 8.87 17.47
C ASP A 344 -9.86 7.66 16.52
N ALA A 345 -9.62 7.94 15.23
CA ALA A 345 -9.43 6.92 14.21
C ALA A 345 -8.19 6.07 14.51
N LYS A 346 -8.38 4.75 14.58
CA LYS A 346 -7.29 3.79 14.76
C LYS A 346 -6.80 3.31 13.39
N CYS A 347 -5.69 3.89 12.93
CA CYS A 347 -5.12 3.58 11.63
C CYS A 347 -3.87 2.72 11.74
N ILE A 348 -3.76 1.72 10.87
CA ILE A 348 -2.57 0.89 10.70
C ILE A 348 -2.18 0.81 9.21
N SER A 349 -0.89 0.65 8.91
CA SER A 349 -0.35 0.54 7.56
C SER A 349 0.69 -0.59 7.46
N VAL A 350 1.04 -0.97 6.23
CA VAL A 350 2.02 -2.01 5.91
C VAL A 350 3.10 -1.44 4.99
N THR A 351 4.37 -1.45 5.43
CA THR A 351 5.52 -0.92 4.67
C THR A 351 6.64 -1.97 4.53
N PRO A 352 7.11 -2.31 3.31
CA PRO A 352 6.52 -1.96 2.02
C PRO A 352 5.07 -2.47 1.93
N PRO A 353 4.25 -1.92 1.02
CA PRO A 353 2.86 -2.36 0.83
C PRO A 353 2.74 -3.74 0.19
N VAL A 354 1.57 -4.38 0.32
CA VAL A 354 1.24 -5.68 -0.31
C VAL A 354 0.44 -5.53 -1.61
N PHE A 355 -0.18 -4.37 -1.81
CA PHE A 355 -0.75 -3.94 -3.09
C PHE A 355 0.01 -2.73 -3.64
N PHE A 356 0.19 -2.68 -4.95
CA PHE A 356 0.81 -1.53 -5.61
C PHE A 356 0.21 -1.26 -6.98
N HIS A 357 0.35 -0.03 -7.45
CA HIS A 357 -0.04 0.36 -8.81
C HIS A 357 0.77 -0.40 -9.86
N HIS A 358 0.06 -1.06 -10.77
CA HIS A 358 0.62 -1.74 -11.93
C HIS A 358 0.66 -0.85 -13.17
N LYS A 359 1.87 -0.65 -13.69
CA LYS A 359 2.09 0.01 -14.96
C LYS A 359 2.01 -1.02 -16.08
N ALA A 360 0.86 -1.08 -16.76
CA ALA A 360 0.60 -2.11 -17.76
C ALA A 360 1.50 -1.98 -19.01
N LYS A 361 1.69 -3.09 -19.72
CA LYS A 361 2.22 -3.08 -21.09
C LYS A 361 1.25 -2.29 -21.98
N GLY A 362 1.75 -1.41 -22.85
CA GLY A 362 0.94 -0.60 -23.75
C GLY A 362 1.24 0.89 -23.65
N LEU A 363 0.29 1.73 -24.04
CA LEU A 363 0.46 3.19 -24.01
C LEU A 363 0.60 3.71 -22.57
N ILE A 364 1.63 4.51 -22.32
CA ILE A 364 1.88 5.09 -20.99
C ILE A 364 0.74 6.03 -20.56
N SER A 365 0.08 6.68 -21.51
CA SER A 365 -1.10 7.51 -21.24
C SER A 365 -2.28 6.73 -20.63
N GLY A 366 -2.29 5.40 -20.69
CA GLY A 366 -3.31 4.55 -20.07
C GLY A 366 -3.11 4.30 -18.57
N ASP A 367 -1.97 4.71 -18.00
CA ASP A 367 -1.60 4.44 -16.60
C ASP A 367 -2.53 5.18 -15.61
N SER A 368 -2.97 6.41 -15.90
CA SER A 368 -3.75 7.21 -14.96
C SER A 368 -4.82 8.04 -15.65
N ASP A 369 -6.03 8.04 -15.07
CA ASP A 369 -7.13 8.94 -15.44
C ASP A 369 -7.11 10.24 -14.62
N ILE A 370 -6.20 10.36 -13.62
CA ILE A 370 -6.05 11.55 -12.78
C ILE A 370 -5.05 12.53 -13.38
N GLN A 371 -3.88 12.03 -13.80
CA GLN A 371 -2.83 12.86 -14.40
C GLN A 371 -2.90 12.81 -15.92
N THR A 372 -2.88 13.97 -16.58
CA THR A 372 -2.83 14.03 -18.05
C THR A 372 -1.41 13.77 -18.53
N VAL A 373 -1.09 12.52 -18.89
CA VAL A 373 0.18 12.17 -19.52
C VAL A 373 0.00 12.15 -21.04
N ALA A 374 0.35 13.25 -21.71
CA ALA A 374 0.37 13.33 -23.17
C ALA A 374 1.65 12.65 -23.72
N ASP A 375 1.78 11.34 -23.51
CA ASP A 375 2.93 10.57 -24.01
C ASP A 375 2.45 9.40 -24.88
N SER A 376 2.86 9.40 -26.15
CA SER A 376 2.59 8.32 -27.11
C SER A 376 3.57 7.16 -26.97
N LYS A 377 4.44 7.17 -25.95
CA LYS A 377 5.35 6.07 -25.67
C LYS A 377 4.58 4.80 -25.32
N ILE A 378 5.13 3.70 -25.80
CA ILE A 378 4.66 2.35 -25.53
C ILE A 378 5.64 1.70 -24.54
N ARG A 379 5.09 1.10 -23.49
CA ARG A 379 5.78 0.25 -22.54
C ARG A 379 5.73 -1.20 -23.04
N GLU A 380 6.89 -1.79 -23.31
CA GLU A 380 6.99 -3.15 -23.84
C GLU A 380 6.72 -4.25 -22.79
N LYS A 381 7.02 -3.97 -21.53
CA LYS A 381 6.84 -4.89 -20.40
C LYS A 381 6.18 -4.15 -19.24
N GLY A 382 5.06 -4.69 -18.75
CA GLY A 382 4.42 -4.15 -17.56
C GLY A 382 5.27 -4.36 -16.32
N SER A 383 5.09 -3.52 -15.31
CA SER A 383 5.79 -3.66 -14.04
C SER A 383 4.98 -3.15 -12.85
N THR A 384 5.24 -3.75 -11.71
CA THR A 384 4.67 -3.35 -10.41
C THR A 384 5.81 -3.17 -9.43
N GLU A 385 5.96 -1.95 -8.93
CA GLU A 385 6.96 -1.62 -7.93
C GLU A 385 6.63 -2.31 -6.59
N ASN A 386 7.68 -2.63 -5.82
CA ASN A 386 7.60 -3.36 -4.54
C ASN A 386 6.94 -4.74 -4.54
N ILE A 387 6.59 -5.31 -5.71
CA ILE A 387 5.99 -6.63 -5.83
C ILE A 387 6.97 -7.59 -6.53
N VAL A 388 7.34 -8.69 -5.89
CA VAL A 388 8.34 -9.63 -6.43
C VAL A 388 7.75 -10.49 -7.55
N TRP A 389 6.68 -11.23 -7.26
CA TRP A 389 5.95 -12.04 -8.25
C TRP A 389 4.61 -11.40 -8.60
N SER A 390 4.67 -10.35 -9.43
CA SER A 390 3.49 -9.62 -9.92
C SER A 390 2.44 -10.58 -10.48
N ALA A 391 1.24 -10.58 -9.91
CA ALA A 391 0.15 -11.42 -10.35
C ALA A 391 -0.28 -11.06 -11.77
N ARG A 392 -0.35 -9.76 -12.10
CA ARG A 392 -0.63 -9.29 -13.47
C ARG A 392 0.42 -9.73 -14.48
N SER A 393 1.71 -9.70 -14.11
CA SER A 393 2.79 -10.17 -14.98
C SER A 393 2.83 -11.69 -15.12
N ASN A 394 2.25 -12.41 -14.15
CA ASN A 394 2.21 -13.87 -14.11
C ASN A 394 0.88 -14.50 -14.53
N ILE A 395 -0.07 -13.74 -15.10
CA ILE A 395 -1.37 -14.27 -15.59
C ILE A 395 -1.16 -15.48 -16.49
N ARG A 396 -0.28 -15.36 -17.48
CA ARG A 396 0.02 -16.47 -18.41
C ARG A 396 0.58 -17.68 -17.65
N ASN A 397 1.47 -17.47 -16.68
CA ASN A 397 2.06 -18.56 -15.92
C ASN A 397 1.02 -19.27 -15.05
N MET A 398 0.09 -18.53 -14.45
CA MET A 398 -1.01 -19.11 -13.67
C MET A 398 -1.97 -19.93 -14.53
N ILE A 399 -2.30 -19.46 -15.74
CA ILE A 399 -3.17 -20.19 -16.68
C ILE A 399 -2.49 -21.46 -17.19
N MET A 400 -1.21 -21.36 -17.56
CA MET A 400 -0.47 -22.48 -18.17
C MET A 400 0.10 -23.46 -17.13
N GLY A 401 0.00 -23.16 -15.84
CA GLY A 401 0.59 -23.97 -14.78
C GLY A 401 2.14 -23.97 -14.81
N THR A 402 2.75 -22.93 -15.37
CA THR A 402 4.22 -22.79 -15.43
C THR A 402 4.76 -22.07 -14.21
N ARG A 403 6.10 -22.09 -14.06
CA ARG A 403 6.78 -21.41 -12.96
C ARG A 403 6.47 -19.91 -12.95
N MET A 404 6.24 -19.35 -11.77
CA MET A 404 6.11 -17.90 -11.57
C MET A 404 7.46 -17.20 -11.78
N GLU A 405 7.43 -16.04 -12.42
CA GLU A 405 8.60 -15.23 -12.72
C GLU A 405 8.68 -14.02 -11.80
N SER A 406 9.89 -13.76 -11.32
CA SER A 406 10.22 -12.53 -10.59
C SER A 406 10.43 -11.37 -11.54
N GLN A 407 10.01 -10.18 -11.11
CA GLN A 407 10.32 -8.93 -11.79
C GLN A 407 11.79 -8.49 -11.56
N TYR A 408 12.46 -9.06 -10.56
CA TYR A 408 13.78 -8.63 -10.09
C TYR A 408 14.90 -9.67 -10.27
N GLU A 409 14.57 -10.91 -10.66
CA GLU A 409 15.59 -11.86 -11.08
C GLU A 409 16.10 -11.49 -12.48
N GLU A 410 17.42 -11.30 -12.61
CA GLU A 410 18.03 -11.23 -13.94
C GLU A 410 17.83 -12.58 -14.63
N SER A 411 17.44 -12.55 -15.90
CA SER A 411 17.41 -13.75 -16.74
C SER A 411 18.82 -14.30 -16.88
N SER A 412 19.24 -15.14 -15.95
CA SER A 412 20.49 -15.91 -16.00
C SER A 412 20.37 -17.02 -17.03
N SER A 413 20.17 -16.67 -18.30
CA SER A 413 20.26 -17.58 -19.46
C SER A 413 20.14 -16.85 -20.80
N LYS A 414 21.04 -15.90 -21.09
CA LYS A 414 21.36 -15.52 -22.47
C LYS A 414 22.85 -15.21 -22.65
N SER A 415 23.70 -16.23 -22.53
CA SER A 415 24.90 -16.41 -23.38
C SER A 415 25.70 -17.65 -22.94
N SER A 416 25.20 -18.83 -23.30
CA SER A 416 26.08 -19.99 -23.52
C SER A 416 25.54 -20.73 -24.73
N GLY A 417 25.79 -20.17 -25.92
CA GLY A 417 25.42 -20.76 -27.19
C GLY A 417 25.75 -19.83 -28.36
N SER A 418 26.56 -20.35 -29.29
CA SER A 418 27.16 -19.76 -30.50
C SER A 418 28.43 -18.92 -30.23
N SER A 419 29.64 -19.31 -30.63
CA SER A 419 30.11 -20.34 -31.58
C SER A 419 31.50 -20.83 -31.19
#